data_AF-A0A942XY45-F1
#
_entry.id   AF-A0A942XY45-F1
#
_cell.length_a   1.000
_cell.length_b   1.000
_cell.length_c   1.000
_cell.angle_alpha   90.00
_cell.angle_beta   90.00
_cell.angle_gamma   90.00
#
_symmetry.space_group_name_H-M   'P 1'
#
loop_
_entity.id
_entity.type
_entity.pdbx_description
1 polymer ?
#
loop_
_entity_poly.entity_id
_entity_poly.type
_entity_poly.pdbx_seq_one_letter_code
_entity_poly.pdbx_strand_id
1 'polypeptide(L)' 'MFKYVKESYNELVNKVTWPTFPQLQSSTIVVMVASVIFAVVVLAMDVTFENVMAGIYKTLGGLGR' A
#
# COMPACT_ATOMS: atom_id res chain seq x y z
N MET A 1 -18.19 5.28 -32.83
CA MET A 1 -17.23 4.90 -31.78
C MET A 1 -16.19 6.00 -31.50
N PHE A 2 -15.39 6.44 -32.49
CA PHE A 2 -14.39 7.50 -32.30
C PHE A 2 -14.93 8.82 -31.73
N LYS A 3 -16.15 9.21 -32.12
CA LYS A 3 -16.81 10.42 -31.61
C LYS A 3 -17.13 10.34 -30.11
N TYR A 4 -17.62 9.19 -29.64
CA TYR A 4 -17.90 8.95 -28.21
C TYR A 4 -16.65 9.01 -27.35
N VAL A 5 -15.55 8.39 -27.79
CA VAL A 5 -14.28 8.45 -27.05
C VAL A 5 -13.77 9.89 -26.95
N LYS A 6 -13.95 10.69 -28.00
CA LYS A 6 -13.53 12.09 -28.03
C LYS A 6 -14.42 12.98 -27.15
N GLU A 7 -15.73 12.75 -27.15
CA GLU A 7 -16.71 13.43 -26.29
C GLU A 7 -16.43 13.11 -24.80
N SER A 8 -16.25 11.82 -24.46
CA SER A 8 -15.94 11.39 -23.10
C SER A 8 -14.57 11.89 -22.62
N TYR A 9 -13.57 12.00 -23.50
CA TYR A 9 -12.28 12.60 -23.13
C TYR A 9 -12.42 14.10 -22.85
N ASN A 10 -13.22 14.81 -23.64
CA ASN A 10 -13.48 16.22 -23.44
C ASN A 10 -14.29 16.47 -22.15
N GLU A 11 -15.23 15.58 -21.81
CA GLU A 11 -15.99 15.63 -20.54
C GLU A 11 -15.10 15.32 -19.33
N LEU A 12 -14.28 14.26 -19.39
CA LEU A 12 -13.40 13.87 -18.28
C LEU A 12 -12.30 14.90 -18.00
N VAL A 13 -11.88 15.66 -19.01
CA VAL A 13 -10.83 16.69 -18.84
C VAL A 13 -11.42 18.05 -18.46
N ASN A 14 -12.59 18.44 -18.97
CA ASN A 14 -13.20 19.74 -18.66
C ASN A 14 -14.18 19.72 -17.47
N LYS A 15 -14.71 18.55 -17.08
CA LYS A 15 -15.68 18.41 -15.98
C LYS A 15 -15.12 17.75 -14.74
N VAL A 16 -13.88 17.27 -14.77
CA VAL A 16 -13.18 16.74 -13.60
C VAL A 16 -11.95 17.59 -13.39
N THR A 17 -11.87 18.25 -12.24
CA THR A 17 -10.71 19.05 -11.83
C THR A 17 -9.53 18.13 -11.60
N TRP A 18 -8.81 17.81 -12.67
CA TRP A 18 -7.50 17.18 -12.59
C TRP A 18 -6.57 18.13 -11.82
N PRO A 19 -5.97 17.68 -10.72
CA PRO A 19 -4.99 18.49 -10.00
C PRO A 19 -3.82 18.79 -10.95
N THR A 20 -3.28 19.99 -10.85
CA THR A 20 -2.06 20.35 -11.58
C THR A 20 -0.94 19.36 -11.24
N PHE A 21 -0.06 19.04 -12.20
CA PHE A 21 1.05 18.08 -12.01
C PHE A 21 1.85 18.26 -10.70
N PRO A 22 2.13 19.49 -10.20
CA PRO A 22 2.80 19.68 -8.92
C PRO A 22 1.99 19.19 -7.71
N GLN A 23 0.66 19.33 -7.73
CA GLN A 23 -0.21 18.85 -6.66
C GLN A 23 -0.34 17.33 -6.66
N LEU A 24 -0.35 16.71 -7.85
CA LEU A 24 -0.31 15.26 -7.98
C LEU A 24 0.98 14.70 -7.36
N GLN A 25 2.12 15.33 -7.63
CA GLN A 25 3.41 14.91 -7.08
C GLN A 25 3.44 15.05 -5.55
N SER A 26 2.90 16.14 -4.99
CA SER A 26 2.77 16.29 -3.54
C SER A 26 1.94 15.18 -2.91
N SER A 27 0.80 14.83 -3.52
CA SER A 27 -0.05 13.72 -3.04
C SER A 27 0.65 12.37 -3.17
N THR A 28 1.41 12.14 -4.25
CA THR A 28 2.20 10.91 -4.43
C THR A 28 3.29 10.77 -3.38
N ILE A 29 3.97 11.85 -2.99
CA ILE A 29 4.99 11.82 -1.95
C ILE A 29 4.39 11.41 -0.60
N VAL A 30 3.21 11.95 -0.26
CA VAL A 30 2.52 11.57 0.98
C VAL A 30 2.17 10.08 0.99
N VAL A 31 1.64 9.55 -0.13
CA VAL A 31 1.31 8.12 -0.25
C VAL A 31 2.58 7.25 -0.20
N MET A 32 3.67 7.68 -0.82
CA MET A 32 4.96 6.98 -0.80
C MET A 32 5.53 6.90 0.63
N VAL A 33 5.41 7.96 1.43
CA VAL A 33 5.84 7.93 2.84
C VAL A 33 4.92 7.02 3.66
N ALA A 34 3.61 7.08 3.43
CA ALA A 34 2.65 6.22 4.10
C ALA A 34 2.92 4.72 3.82
N SER A 35 3.24 4.35 2.57
CA SER A 35 3.55 2.96 2.22
C SER A 35 4.83 2.45 2.88
N VAL A 36 5.84 3.30 3.04
CA VAL A 36 7.07 2.97 3.78
C VAL A 36 6.76 2.69 5.26
N ILE A 37 5.89 3.48 5.89
CA ILE A 37 5.47 3.24 7.28
C ILE A 37 4.74 1.89 7.39
N PHE A 38 3.81 1.59 6.48
CA PHE A 38 3.14 0.29 6.45
C PHE A 38 4.12 -0.88 6.25
N ALA A 39 5.13 -0.71 5.39
CA ALA A 39 6.15 -1.73 5.18
C ALA A 39 6.93 -2.03 6.48
N VAL A 40 7.29 -1.01 7.26
CA VAL A 40 7.97 -1.19 8.56
C VAL A 40 7.07 -1.92 9.56
N VAL A 41 5.78 -1.59 9.60
CA VAL A 41 4.82 -2.23 10.51
C VAL A 41 4.62 -3.71 10.17
N VAL A 42 4.48 -4.05 8.89
CA VAL A 42 4.37 -5.45 8.44
C VAL A 42 5.65 -6.22 8.78
N LEU A 43 6.82 -5.63 8.53
CA LEU A 43 8.09 -6.26 8.90
C LEU A 43 8.18 -6.55 10.40
N ALA A 44 7.77 -5.60 11.26
CA ALA A 44 7.73 -5.82 12.70
C ALA A 44 6.77 -6.95 13.11
N MET A 45 5.62 -7.05 12.42
CA MET A 45 4.64 -8.11 12.66
C MET A 45 5.20 -9.48 12.26
N ASP A 46 5.83 -9.58 11.09
CA ASP A 46 6.43 -10.82 10.59
C ASP A 46 7.50 -11.35 11.55
N VAL A 47 8.41 -10.47 11.98
CA VAL A 47 9.48 -10.83 12.95
C VAL A 47 8.91 -11.24 14.30
N THR A 48 7.86 -10.56 14.77
CA THR A 48 7.22 -10.90 16.04
C THR A 48 6.58 -12.30 15.96
N PHE A 49 5.87 -12.58 14.87
CA PHE A 49 5.23 -13.88 14.66
C PHE A 49 6.23 -15.02 14.57
N GLU A 50 7.33 -14.85 13.82
CA GLU A 50 8.38 -15.87 13.71
C GLU A 50 8.97 -16.22 15.07
N ASN A 51 9.30 -15.21 15.87
CA ASN A 51 9.89 -15.39 17.20
C ASN A 51 8.91 -16.06 18.18
N VAL A 52 7.64 -15.68 18.16
CA VAL A 52 6.61 -16.30 19.00
C VAL A 52 6.41 -17.76 18.63
N MET A 53 6.32 -18.07 17.33
CA MET A 53 6.14 -19.44 16.87
C MET A 53 7.37 -20.31 17.17
N ALA A 54 8.58 -19.79 16.95
CA ALA A 54 9.80 -20.48 17.36
C ALA A 54 9.83 -20.76 18.87
N GLY A 55 9.37 -19.82 19.69
CA GLY A 55 9.21 -19.99 21.13
C GLY A 55 8.23 -21.11 21.49
N ILE A 56 7.05 -21.11 20.88
CA ILE A 56 6.01 -22.13 21.11
C ILE A 56 6.49 -23.51 20.63
N TYR A 57 7.07 -23.61 19.44
CA TYR A 57 7.60 -24.89 18.93
C TYR A 57 8.72 -25.43 19.81
N LYS A 58 9.60 -24.56 20.34
CA LYS A 58 10.67 -24.96 21.24
C LYS A 58 10.13 -25.49 22.57
N THR A 59 9.12 -24.87 23.14
CA THR A 59 8.52 -25.31 24.42
C THR A 59 7.70 -26.59 24.25
N LEU A 60 6.95 -26.74 23.16
CA LEU A 60 6.17 -27.95 22.88
C LEU A 60 7.06 -29.14 22.47
N GLY A 61 8.07 -28.90 21.62
CA GLY A 61 9.03 -29.92 21.19
C GLY A 61 9.92 -30.44 22.32
N GLY A 62 10.17 -29.62 23.35
CA GLY A 62 10.87 -30.03 24.57
C GLY A 62 10.01 -30.84 25.55
N LEU A 63 8.67 -30.79 25.43
CA LEU A 63 7.73 -31.51 26.30
C LEU A 63 7.40 -32.92 25.79
N GLY A 64 7.62 -33.17 24.49
CA GLY A 64 7.38 -34.46 23.83
C GLY A 64 8.58 -35.43 23.83
N ARG A 65 9.63 -35.15 24.63
CA ARG A 65 10.76 -36.05 24.91
C ARG A 65 10.79 -36.41 26.40
#